data_AF-A0AAW2XX00-F1
#
_entry.id   AF-A0AAW2XX00-F1
#
_cell.length_a   1.000
_cell.length_b   1.000
_cell.length_c   1.000
_cell.angle_alpha   90.00
_cell.angle_beta   90.00
_cell.angle_gamma   90.00
#
_symmetry.space_group_name_H-M   'P 1'
#
loop_
_entity.id
_entity.type
_entity.pdbx_description
1 polymer ?
#
loop_
_entity_poly.entity_id
_entity_poly.type
_entity_poly.pdbx_seq_one_letter_code
_entity_poly.pdbx_strand_id
1 'polypeptide(L)'
;MSSSLVLPSISLTKPALGSSESFRSSTCLGFKNEIRRVSRLGLGKSRVFMSVAVGSEAVVVDDALFKDYKPSSAFLFPGQGAQAVGMGVEAQKVPAAAELYKRANDILGFDLLDICTNGPKEKLDSTVLSQPAIYVTSLAAVEVLRVRDGGQQIIDSVDVTCGLSLGEYTALAFAGAFSFEDGLKLVKLRGEAMQDAADAAKSAMVSIIGLDSAKVQQLCDAANEEVDEANKVQIANFLCPGNYAVSGGLKGIEAVEAKAKSFKARMTVRLAVAGAFHTGFMEPAVSRLEAALASTVIRSPRIPVISNVDAEPHADPNTIKKILARQVTSPVQWETTVKTLLNRGLKKSYELGPGKVIAGIVKRMDKGADIENIGA
;
A
#
# COMPACT_ATOMS: atom_id res chain seq x y z
N MET A 1 -24.47 45.26 26.16
CA MET A 1 -24.94 44.40 27.28
C MET A 1 -24.31 43.03 27.06
N SER A 2 -23.16 42.78 27.69
CA SER A 2 -22.97 41.80 28.79
C SER A 2 -23.38 40.38 28.39
N SER A 3 -22.58 39.33 28.58
CA SER A 3 -21.51 39.13 29.55
C SER A 3 -20.54 38.04 29.09
N SER A 4 -19.27 38.25 29.40
CA SER A 4 -18.20 37.25 29.47
C SER A 4 -18.50 36.24 30.59
N LEU A 5 -18.05 34.99 30.43
CA LEU A 5 -17.81 34.04 31.52
C LEU A 5 -16.59 33.18 31.18
N VAL A 6 -15.49 33.51 31.84
CA VAL A 6 -14.23 32.79 31.95
C VAL A 6 -14.25 31.99 33.25
N LEU A 7 -13.51 30.86 33.30
CA LEU A 7 -12.70 30.29 34.41
C LEU A 7 -12.83 28.74 34.47
N PRO A 8 -11.88 27.98 35.08
CA PRO A 8 -10.47 28.26 35.33
C PRO A 8 -9.51 27.12 34.94
N SER A 9 -8.24 27.49 34.79
CA SER A 9 -7.05 26.65 34.69
C SER A 9 -6.70 25.97 36.03
N ILE A 10 -6.36 24.68 36.00
CA ILE A 10 -5.73 23.97 37.13
C ILE A 10 -4.35 23.48 36.70
N SER A 11 -3.33 24.02 37.37
CA SER A 11 -1.94 23.59 37.36
C SER A 11 -1.76 22.51 38.42
N LEU A 12 -1.09 21.40 38.09
CA LEU A 12 -0.56 20.48 39.08
C LEU A 12 0.93 20.22 38.81
N THR A 13 1.69 20.62 39.81
CA THR A 13 3.12 20.56 40.02
C THR A 13 3.65 19.13 40.19
N LYS A 14 4.86 18.89 39.67
CA LYS A 14 5.75 17.76 40.01
C LYS A 14 6.06 17.70 41.51
N PRO A 15 6.39 16.52 42.04
CA PRO A 15 7.38 16.38 43.10
C PRO A 15 8.71 15.86 42.54
N ALA A 16 9.79 16.49 42.99
CA ALA A 16 11.15 16.00 42.92
C ALA A 16 11.53 15.38 44.28
N LEU A 17 12.20 14.23 44.25
CA LEU A 17 12.97 13.55 45.30
C LEU A 17 13.77 12.49 44.53
N GLY A 18 15.06 12.22 44.70
CA GLY A 18 16.08 12.71 45.61
C GLY A 18 17.31 11.80 45.38
N SER A 19 18.47 12.42 45.24
CA SER A 19 19.86 11.96 45.47
C SER A 19 20.25 10.47 45.55
N SER A 20 21.35 10.20 44.82
CA SER A 20 22.58 9.45 45.20
C SER A 20 22.51 7.97 45.57
N GLU A 21 23.27 7.14 44.86
CA GLU A 21 24.56 6.64 45.35
C GLU A 21 25.36 5.88 44.27
N SER A 22 26.66 6.11 44.31
CA SER A 22 27.73 5.44 43.57
C SER A 22 27.99 4.03 44.12
N PHE A 23 28.30 3.07 43.26
CA PHE A 23 29.24 2.00 43.65
C PHE A 23 30.17 1.61 42.50
N ARG A 24 31.42 1.42 42.91
CA ARG A 24 32.63 1.28 42.10
C ARG A 24 32.80 -0.13 41.51
N SER A 25 33.62 -0.14 40.46
CA SER A 25 34.55 -1.16 39.95
C SER A 25 34.67 -2.50 40.68
N SER A 26 34.88 -3.56 39.88
CA SER A 26 36.08 -4.40 39.98
C SER A 26 36.19 -5.43 38.86
N THR A 27 37.23 -5.25 38.02
CA THR A 27 38.22 -6.24 37.54
C THR A 27 37.80 -7.64 37.05
N CYS A 28 37.96 -7.83 35.74
CA CYS A 28 38.98 -8.69 35.09
C CYS A 28 39.46 -9.95 35.82
N LEU A 29 39.25 -11.12 35.19
CA LEU A 29 40.19 -12.25 35.24
C LEU A 29 40.01 -13.13 34.00
N GLY A 30 41.06 -13.20 33.18
CA GLY A 30 41.16 -14.11 32.05
C GLY A 30 41.72 -15.46 32.48
N PHE A 31 41.51 -16.47 31.63
CA PHE A 31 42.31 -17.69 31.61
C PHE A 31 42.61 -18.06 30.15
N LYS A 32 43.88 -17.92 29.79
CA LYS A 32 44.54 -18.62 28.68
C LYS A 32 45.07 -19.95 29.24
N ASN A 33 45.01 -21.01 28.43
CA ASN A 33 45.97 -22.13 28.45
C ASN A 33 45.83 -22.85 27.09
N GLU A 34 46.79 -22.70 26.19
CA GLU A 34 48.10 -23.35 26.10
C GLU A 34 48.05 -24.61 25.21
N ILE A 35 48.74 -24.47 24.09
CA ILE A 35 48.96 -25.44 23.04
C ILE A 35 50.17 -26.28 23.46
N ARG A 36 50.03 -27.60 23.54
CA ARG A 36 51.17 -28.53 23.56
C ARG A 36 51.23 -29.34 22.27
N ARG A 37 52.39 -29.21 21.62
CA ARG A 37 52.83 -29.89 20.41
C ARG A 37 53.57 -31.17 20.84
N VAL A 38 53.14 -32.33 20.37
CA VAL A 38 53.94 -33.57 20.39
C VAL A 38 53.93 -34.18 19.00
N SER A 39 55.12 -34.27 18.42
CA SER A 39 55.43 -34.93 17.16
C SER A 39 55.50 -36.45 17.34
N ARG A 40 54.91 -37.23 16.43
CA ARG A 40 55.41 -38.55 16.02
C ARG A 40 54.98 -38.86 14.59
N LEU A 41 55.93 -39.38 13.82
CA LEU A 41 55.84 -39.80 12.44
C LEU A 41 54.91 -41.01 12.25
N GLY A 42 54.31 -41.09 11.06
CA GLY A 42 54.25 -42.36 10.33
C GLY A 42 52.87 -42.83 9.87
N LEU A 43 52.79 -43.02 8.55
CA LEU A 43 51.85 -43.84 7.77
C LEU A 43 50.68 -43.11 7.09
N GLY A 44 50.84 -43.03 5.77
CA GLY A 44 49.95 -42.41 4.82
C GLY A 44 48.62 -43.14 4.67
N LYS A 45 47.57 -42.33 4.49
CA LYS A 45 46.39 -42.66 3.70
C LYS A 45 45.99 -41.36 2.99
N SER A 46 45.92 -41.41 1.66
CA SER A 46 45.37 -40.33 0.84
C SER A 46 43.99 -39.94 1.37
N ARG A 47 43.88 -38.72 1.92
CA ARG A 47 42.59 -38.11 2.21
C ARG A 47 42.20 -37.31 0.97
N VAL A 48 41.30 -37.88 0.18
CA VAL A 48 40.54 -37.14 -0.81
C VAL A 48 39.70 -36.12 -0.02
N PHE A 49 40.05 -34.84 -0.12
CA PHE A 49 39.18 -33.77 0.35
C PHE A 49 38.04 -33.66 -0.66
N MET A 50 36.91 -34.28 -0.32
CA MET A 50 35.66 -34.03 -1.02
C MET A 50 35.17 -32.65 -0.55
N SER A 51 35.51 -31.62 -1.31
CA SER A 51 34.87 -30.30 -1.18
C SER A 51 33.41 -30.48 -1.57
N VAL A 52 32.54 -30.61 -0.58
CA VAL A 52 31.10 -30.42 -0.80
C VAL A 52 30.93 -28.91 -1.00
N ALA A 53 30.96 -28.48 -2.26
CA ALA A 53 30.32 -27.23 -2.62
C ALA A 53 28.84 -27.42 -2.32
N VAL A 54 28.36 -26.82 -1.23
CA VAL A 54 26.93 -26.54 -1.09
C VAL A 54 26.67 -25.49 -2.15
N GLY A 55 26.33 -25.95 -3.36
CA GLY A 55 25.67 -25.11 -4.32
C GLY A 55 24.42 -24.62 -3.63
N SER A 56 24.38 -23.34 -3.27
CA SER A 56 23.11 -22.66 -3.11
C SER A 56 22.50 -22.71 -4.51
N GLU A 57 21.69 -23.73 -4.80
CA GLU A 57 20.72 -23.61 -5.85
C GLU A 57 19.91 -22.38 -5.46
N ALA A 58 20.16 -21.27 -6.16
CA ALA A 58 19.26 -20.14 -6.12
C ALA A 58 17.95 -20.72 -6.64
N VAL A 59 17.03 -21.04 -5.72
CA VAL A 59 15.67 -21.39 -6.07
C VAL A 59 15.19 -20.26 -6.95
N VAL A 60 15.00 -20.55 -8.23
CA VAL A 60 14.43 -19.59 -9.16
C VAL A 60 13.01 -19.37 -8.65
N VAL A 61 12.82 -18.29 -7.92
CA VAL A 61 11.48 -17.85 -7.53
C VAL A 61 10.84 -17.34 -8.81
N ASP A 62 9.90 -18.11 -9.33
CA ASP A 62 9.07 -17.73 -10.46
C ASP A 62 7.59 -17.70 -10.04
N ASP A 63 6.76 -17.14 -10.91
CA ASP A 63 5.33 -16.97 -10.63
C ASP A 63 4.56 -18.29 -10.53
N ALA A 64 5.17 -19.44 -10.89
CA ALA A 64 4.55 -20.74 -10.64
C ALA A 64 4.34 -21.00 -9.14
N LEU A 65 5.11 -20.32 -8.26
CA LEU A 65 4.94 -20.39 -6.81
C LEU A 65 3.50 -20.08 -6.37
N PHE A 66 2.82 -19.16 -7.05
CA PHE A 66 1.48 -18.72 -6.68
C PHE A 66 0.39 -19.19 -7.63
N LYS A 67 0.70 -19.95 -8.69
CA LYS A 67 -0.29 -20.35 -9.72
C LYS A 67 -1.56 -20.98 -9.14
N ASP A 68 -1.41 -21.87 -8.18
CA ASP A 68 -2.49 -22.66 -7.58
C ASP A 68 -2.96 -22.13 -6.21
N TYR A 69 -2.72 -20.84 -5.93
CA TYR A 69 -3.18 -20.23 -4.67
C TYR A 69 -4.69 -20.38 -4.49
N LYS A 70 -5.10 -20.69 -3.25
CA LYS A 70 -6.49 -20.88 -2.83
C LYS A 70 -6.84 -19.83 -1.79
N PRO A 71 -7.50 -18.74 -2.17
CA PRO A 71 -7.80 -17.66 -1.24
C PRO A 71 -8.94 -18.08 -0.32
N SER A 72 -8.69 -18.31 0.96
CA SER A 72 -9.73 -18.52 1.98
C SER A 72 -9.90 -17.26 2.83
N SER A 73 -8.81 -16.56 3.16
CA SER A 73 -8.85 -15.29 3.88
C SER A 73 -7.95 -14.22 3.27
N ALA A 74 -8.51 -13.04 2.99
CA ALA A 74 -7.80 -11.97 2.31
C ALA A 74 -7.67 -10.69 3.14
N PHE A 75 -6.50 -10.07 3.08
CA PHE A 75 -6.33 -8.66 3.48
C PHE A 75 -6.37 -7.75 2.25
N LEU A 76 -7.26 -6.76 2.29
CA LEU A 76 -7.47 -5.77 1.25
C LEU A 76 -7.02 -4.40 1.77
N PHE A 77 -6.12 -3.75 1.05
CA PHE A 77 -5.58 -2.45 1.46
C PHE A 77 -6.13 -1.31 0.60
N PRO A 78 -6.70 -0.25 1.19
CA PRO A 78 -7.26 0.86 0.45
C PRO A 78 -6.19 1.72 -0.22
N GLY A 79 -6.63 2.47 -1.24
CA GLY A 79 -5.82 3.46 -1.94
C GLY A 79 -6.27 4.89 -1.66
N GLN A 80 -5.76 5.82 -2.46
CA GLN A 80 -6.14 7.24 -2.42
C GLN A 80 -7.65 7.43 -2.59
N GLY A 81 -8.20 8.38 -1.86
CA GLY A 81 -9.64 8.62 -1.70
C GLY A 81 -10.22 8.00 -0.42
N ALA A 82 -9.48 7.12 0.26
CA ALA A 82 -9.89 6.53 1.53
C ALA A 82 -9.46 7.35 2.75
N GLN A 83 -8.49 8.25 2.60
CA GLN A 83 -8.00 9.10 3.69
C GLN A 83 -9.09 10.02 4.22
N ALA A 84 -9.10 10.24 5.53
CA ALA A 84 -9.98 11.19 6.21
C ALA A 84 -9.29 11.76 7.44
N VAL A 85 -9.56 13.02 7.76
CA VAL A 85 -9.12 13.62 9.01
C VAL A 85 -9.74 12.83 10.17
N GLY A 86 -8.91 12.49 11.16
CA GLY A 86 -9.26 11.61 12.27
C GLY A 86 -8.80 10.16 12.09
N MET A 87 -8.20 9.80 10.96
CA MET A 87 -7.51 8.51 10.83
C MET A 87 -6.23 8.49 11.68
N GLY A 88 -5.82 7.30 12.15
CA GLY A 88 -4.66 7.12 13.02
C GLY A 88 -4.94 7.34 14.52
N VAL A 89 -6.15 7.74 14.92
CA VAL A 89 -6.49 7.96 16.34
C VAL A 89 -6.43 6.67 17.15
N GLU A 90 -6.94 5.56 16.61
CA GLU A 90 -6.96 4.27 17.31
C GLU A 90 -5.55 3.67 17.41
N ALA A 91 -4.67 3.96 16.44
CA ALA A 91 -3.27 3.56 16.45
C ALA A 91 -2.52 4.07 17.70
N GLN A 92 -2.91 5.23 18.25
CA GLN A 92 -2.26 5.80 19.44
C GLN A 92 -2.46 4.93 20.69
N LYS A 93 -3.51 4.10 20.73
CA LYS A 93 -3.82 3.21 21.85
C LYS A 93 -3.01 1.92 21.82
N VAL A 94 -2.34 1.63 20.70
CA VAL A 94 -1.60 0.39 20.48
C VAL A 94 -0.11 0.74 20.26
N PRO A 95 0.79 0.40 21.21
CA PRO A 95 2.19 0.83 21.13
C PRO A 95 2.90 0.50 19.81
N ALA A 96 2.67 -0.70 19.25
CA ALA A 96 3.25 -1.10 17.97
C ALA A 96 2.72 -0.27 16.79
N ALA A 97 1.44 0.11 16.80
CA ALA A 97 0.84 0.97 15.78
C ALA A 97 1.33 2.42 15.90
N ALA A 98 1.41 2.96 17.12
CA ALA A 98 1.97 4.29 17.38
C ALA A 98 3.45 4.41 16.96
N GLU A 99 4.22 3.33 17.11
CA GLU A 99 5.63 3.30 16.70
C GLU A 99 5.82 3.41 15.18
N LEU A 100 4.87 2.91 14.38
CA LEU A 100 4.91 3.08 12.92
C LEU A 100 4.83 4.55 12.50
N TYR A 101 4.02 5.35 13.20
CA TYR A 101 3.96 6.79 12.95
C TYR A 101 5.26 7.50 13.33
N LYS A 102 5.91 7.12 14.43
CA LYS A 102 7.21 7.69 14.82
C LYS A 102 8.29 7.37 13.79
N ARG A 103 8.41 6.10 13.38
CA ARG A 103 9.32 5.68 12.31
C ARG A 103 9.02 6.38 11.00
N ALA A 104 7.75 6.65 10.71
CA ALA A 104 7.36 7.43 9.54
C ALA A 104 7.85 8.88 9.63
N ASN A 105 7.73 9.52 10.79
CA ASN A 105 8.19 10.88 11.00
C ASN A 105 9.69 11.04 10.74
N ASP A 106 10.51 10.05 11.13
CA ASP A 106 11.96 10.05 10.86
C ASP A 106 12.28 10.03 9.35
N ILE A 107 11.44 9.41 8.53
CA ILE A 107 11.61 9.31 7.07
C ILE A 107 11.00 10.51 6.34
N LEU A 108 9.85 10.98 6.83
CA LEU A 108 9.07 12.04 6.19
C LEU A 108 9.56 13.44 6.58
N GLY A 109 10.14 13.59 7.77
CA GLY A 109 10.63 14.86 8.31
C GLY A 109 9.54 15.76 8.91
N PHE A 110 8.35 15.22 9.15
CA PHE A 110 7.22 15.94 9.77
C PHE A 110 6.34 14.97 10.55
N ASP A 111 5.45 15.49 11.39
CA ASP A 111 4.48 14.69 12.14
C ASP A 111 3.32 14.26 11.24
N LEU A 112 3.38 13.02 10.76
CA LEU A 112 2.33 12.44 9.91
C LEU A 112 1.04 12.24 10.69
N LEU A 113 1.12 11.86 11.97
CA LEU A 113 -0.05 11.57 12.78
C LEU A 113 -0.87 12.84 13.03
N ASP A 114 -0.23 13.97 13.27
CA ASP A 114 -0.91 15.26 13.39
C ASP A 114 -1.70 15.60 12.11
N ILE A 115 -1.12 15.40 10.93
CA ILE A 115 -1.81 15.62 9.65
C ILE A 115 -3.00 14.66 9.49
N CYS A 116 -2.82 13.38 9.84
CA CYS A 116 -3.89 12.38 9.76
C CYS A 116 -5.06 12.70 10.72
N THR A 117 -4.77 13.19 11.92
CA THR A 117 -5.76 13.36 12.99
C THR A 117 -6.41 14.75 12.99
N ASN A 118 -5.63 15.79 12.72
CA ASN A 118 -6.05 17.19 12.83
C ASN A 118 -6.16 17.91 11.47
N GLY A 119 -5.54 17.37 10.41
CA GLY A 119 -5.59 17.93 9.06
C GLY A 119 -4.64 19.12 8.83
N PRO A 120 -5.01 20.11 8.00
CA PRO A 120 -6.32 20.30 7.36
C PRO A 120 -6.60 19.25 6.28
N LYS A 121 -7.89 19.05 5.96
CA LYS A 121 -8.34 18.00 5.02
C LYS A 121 -7.71 18.16 3.64
N GLU A 122 -7.60 19.38 3.16
CA GLU A 122 -7.07 19.72 1.83
C GLU A 122 -5.60 19.31 1.71
N LYS A 123 -4.84 19.46 2.80
CA LYS A 123 -3.45 19.02 2.87
C LYS A 123 -3.37 17.49 2.86
N LEU A 124 -4.21 16.82 3.66
CA LEU A 124 -4.25 15.35 3.70
C LEU A 124 -4.70 14.74 2.36
N ASP A 125 -5.57 15.43 1.62
CA ASP A 125 -6.05 14.98 0.29
C ASP A 125 -5.01 15.15 -0.83
N SER A 126 -3.95 15.93 -0.60
CA SER A 126 -2.87 16.06 -1.59
C SER A 126 -2.20 14.71 -1.82
N THR A 127 -1.92 14.35 -3.07
CA THR A 127 -1.33 13.06 -3.45
C THR A 127 -0.02 12.77 -2.71
N VAL A 128 0.78 13.82 -2.48
CA VAL A 128 2.07 13.77 -1.76
C VAL A 128 1.89 13.26 -0.32
N LEU A 129 0.81 13.63 0.35
CA LEU A 129 0.56 13.28 1.75
C LEU A 129 -0.39 12.11 1.91
N SER A 130 -1.42 11.99 1.07
CA SER A 130 -2.40 10.91 1.17
C SER A 130 -1.76 9.54 1.03
N GLN A 131 -0.77 9.38 0.12
CA GLN A 131 -0.14 8.08 -0.10
C GLN A 131 0.64 7.55 1.12
N PRO A 132 1.62 8.30 1.69
CA PRO A 132 2.29 7.86 2.91
C PRO A 132 1.31 7.76 4.10
N ALA A 133 0.32 8.66 4.20
CA ALA A 133 -0.66 8.64 5.27
C ALA A 133 -1.52 7.35 5.25
N ILE A 134 -2.03 6.95 4.08
CA ILE A 134 -2.78 5.70 3.93
C ILE A 134 -1.89 4.49 4.20
N TYR A 135 -0.67 4.46 3.65
CA TYR A 135 0.26 3.35 3.84
C TYR A 135 0.55 3.08 5.33
N VAL A 136 0.89 4.14 6.09
CA VAL A 136 1.18 4.02 7.52
C VAL A 136 -0.08 3.64 8.30
N THR A 137 -1.22 4.28 8.01
CA THR A 137 -2.50 3.97 8.68
C THR A 137 -2.92 2.53 8.46
N SER A 138 -2.79 2.01 7.24
CA SER A 138 -3.14 0.63 6.90
C SER A 138 -2.27 -0.40 7.61
N LEU A 139 -0.96 -0.16 7.74
CA LEU A 139 -0.09 -1.05 8.51
C LEU A 139 -0.30 -0.90 10.02
N ALA A 140 -0.64 0.29 10.50
CA ALA A 140 -1.10 0.51 11.87
C ALA A 140 -2.40 -0.27 12.16
N ALA A 141 -3.31 -0.38 11.19
CA ALA A 141 -4.53 -1.18 11.33
C ALA A 141 -4.25 -2.68 11.49
N VAL A 142 -3.18 -3.19 10.88
CA VAL A 142 -2.71 -4.58 11.14
C VAL A 142 -2.31 -4.73 12.61
N GLU A 143 -1.58 -3.78 13.17
CA GLU A 143 -1.16 -3.82 14.58
C GLU A 143 -2.34 -3.62 15.55
N VAL A 144 -3.32 -2.79 15.18
CA VAL A 144 -4.59 -2.67 15.92
C VAL A 144 -5.37 -3.98 15.90
N LEU A 145 -5.43 -4.68 14.75
CA LEU A 145 -6.04 -6.00 14.67
C LEU A 145 -5.30 -7.00 15.55
N ARG A 146 -3.97 -7.00 15.53
CA ARG A 146 -3.13 -7.97 16.24
C ARG A 146 -3.45 -8.09 17.73
N VAL A 147 -3.79 -6.97 18.37
CA VAL A 147 -4.09 -6.92 19.82
C VAL A 147 -5.54 -7.23 20.17
N ARG A 148 -6.43 -7.38 19.17
CA ARG A 148 -7.82 -7.84 19.41
C ARG A 148 -7.81 -9.32 19.80
N ASP A 149 -8.84 -9.74 20.51
CA ASP A 149 -9.07 -11.17 20.75
C ASP A 149 -9.20 -11.91 19.42
N GLY A 150 -8.46 -13.01 19.25
CA GLY A 150 -8.36 -13.75 17.99
C GLY A 150 -7.58 -13.03 16.87
N GLY A 151 -7.05 -11.83 17.11
CA GLY A 151 -6.46 -10.97 16.06
C GLY A 151 -5.21 -11.55 15.40
N GLN A 152 -4.30 -12.10 16.20
CA GLN A 152 -3.10 -12.77 15.68
C GLN A 152 -3.47 -13.99 14.82
N GLN A 153 -4.46 -14.78 15.25
CA GLN A 153 -4.95 -15.94 14.50
C GLN A 153 -5.57 -15.53 13.16
N ILE A 154 -6.28 -14.39 13.11
CA ILE A 154 -6.77 -13.81 11.86
C ILE A 154 -5.60 -13.48 10.94
N ILE A 155 -4.59 -12.75 11.43
CA ILE A 155 -3.41 -12.35 10.63
C ILE A 155 -2.68 -13.59 10.07
N ASP A 156 -2.51 -14.63 10.88
CA ASP A 156 -1.83 -15.86 10.47
C ASP A 156 -2.67 -16.71 9.50
N SER A 157 -4.00 -16.50 9.45
CA SER A 157 -4.90 -17.19 8.53
C SER A 157 -4.97 -16.57 7.13
N VAL A 158 -4.39 -15.37 6.93
CA VAL A 158 -4.41 -14.68 5.64
C VAL A 158 -3.52 -15.41 4.64
N ASP A 159 -4.11 -15.83 3.52
CA ASP A 159 -3.45 -16.61 2.48
C ASP A 159 -3.32 -15.86 1.15
N VAL A 160 -3.87 -14.65 1.05
CA VAL A 160 -3.73 -13.74 -0.09
C VAL A 160 -3.88 -12.29 0.37
N THR A 161 -3.24 -11.37 -0.34
CA THR A 161 -3.51 -9.95 -0.16
C THR A 161 -3.58 -9.21 -1.49
N CYS A 162 -4.28 -8.10 -1.52
CA CYS A 162 -4.24 -7.14 -2.62
C CYS A 162 -4.58 -5.75 -2.09
N GLY A 163 -4.33 -4.73 -2.91
CA GLY A 163 -4.76 -3.39 -2.55
C GLY A 163 -5.01 -2.54 -3.78
N LEU A 164 -5.78 -1.48 -3.61
CA LEU A 164 -6.21 -0.62 -4.70
C LEU A 164 -5.17 0.48 -4.92
N SER A 165 -4.50 0.47 -6.08
CA SER A 165 -3.44 1.41 -6.47
C SER A 165 -2.32 1.46 -5.43
N LEU A 166 -2.24 2.54 -4.63
CA LEU A 166 -1.32 2.66 -3.49
C LEU A 166 -1.40 1.46 -2.55
N GLY A 167 -2.60 0.91 -2.33
CA GLY A 167 -2.79 -0.25 -1.45
C GLY A 167 -1.97 -1.48 -1.86
N GLU A 168 -1.56 -1.62 -3.13
CA GLU A 168 -0.69 -2.72 -3.57
C GLU A 168 0.70 -2.66 -2.91
N TYR A 169 1.24 -1.44 -2.69
CA TYR A 169 2.50 -1.26 -1.96
C TYR A 169 2.35 -1.68 -0.50
N THR A 170 1.20 -1.34 0.11
CA THR A 170 0.87 -1.77 1.48
C THR A 170 0.73 -3.29 1.56
N ALA A 171 0.07 -3.90 0.58
CA ALA A 171 -0.09 -5.35 0.48
C ALA A 171 1.27 -6.07 0.38
N LEU A 172 2.17 -5.55 -0.46
CA LEU A 172 3.54 -6.08 -0.59
C LEU A 172 4.37 -5.91 0.69
N ALA A 173 4.25 -4.78 1.39
CA ALA A 173 4.90 -4.58 2.69
C ALA A 173 4.41 -5.60 3.72
N PHE A 174 3.08 -5.79 3.83
CA PHE A 174 2.49 -6.80 4.72
C PHE A 174 2.95 -8.23 4.37
N ALA A 175 3.00 -8.55 3.08
CA ALA A 175 3.48 -9.83 2.59
C ALA A 175 5.01 -10.01 2.72
N GLY A 176 5.74 -8.99 3.16
CA GLY A 176 7.18 -9.06 3.44
C GLY A 176 8.07 -8.91 2.20
N ALA A 177 7.55 -8.39 1.09
CA ALA A 177 8.33 -8.14 -0.11
C ALA A 177 9.40 -7.06 0.13
N PHE A 178 9.12 -6.07 0.98
CA PHE A 178 10.08 -5.05 1.42
C PHE A 178 9.80 -4.62 2.86
N SER A 179 10.74 -3.89 3.46
CA SER A 179 10.57 -3.36 4.81
C SER A 179 9.52 -2.24 4.85
N PHE A 180 9.02 -1.93 6.05
CA PHE A 180 8.13 -0.78 6.25
C PHE A 180 8.77 0.51 5.72
N GLU A 181 10.03 0.73 6.06
CA GLU A 181 10.81 1.93 5.70
C GLU A 181 11.03 2.05 4.20
N ASP A 182 11.40 0.95 3.53
CA ASP A 182 11.60 0.96 2.08
C ASP A 182 10.27 1.21 1.36
N GLY A 183 9.19 0.57 1.82
CA GLY A 183 7.85 0.82 1.30
C GLY A 183 7.42 2.27 1.51
N LEU A 184 7.66 2.85 2.69
CA LEU A 184 7.33 4.24 2.97
C LEU A 184 8.10 5.22 2.06
N LYS A 185 9.39 4.97 1.84
CA LYS A 185 10.20 5.77 0.89
C LYS A 185 9.68 5.66 -0.54
N LEU A 186 9.30 4.45 -0.97
CA LEU A 186 8.72 4.22 -2.30
C LEU A 186 7.38 4.96 -2.47
N VAL A 187 6.45 4.85 -1.51
CA VAL A 187 5.13 5.50 -1.63
C VAL A 187 5.21 7.02 -1.49
N LYS A 188 6.16 7.54 -0.70
CA LYS A 188 6.46 8.98 -0.66
C LYS A 188 6.89 9.46 -2.05
N LEU A 189 7.91 8.82 -2.64
CA LEU A 189 8.41 9.18 -3.97
C LEU A 189 7.32 9.01 -5.04
N ARG A 190 6.50 7.96 -4.95
CA ARG A 190 5.37 7.73 -5.84
C ARG A 190 4.36 8.87 -5.76
N GLY A 191 4.02 9.30 -4.55
CA GLY A 191 3.13 10.45 -4.34
C GLY A 191 3.66 11.73 -4.96
N GLU A 192 4.94 12.03 -4.73
CA GLU A 192 5.64 13.19 -5.31
C GLU A 192 5.70 13.11 -6.84
N ALA A 193 6.13 11.98 -7.41
CA ALA A 193 6.27 11.82 -8.85
C ALA A 193 4.94 11.89 -9.60
N MET A 194 3.87 11.30 -9.04
CA MET A 194 2.53 11.39 -9.60
C MET A 194 1.93 12.79 -9.48
N GLN A 195 2.23 13.51 -8.40
CA GLN A 195 1.81 14.90 -8.25
C GLN A 195 2.51 15.79 -9.29
N ASP A 196 3.82 15.65 -9.45
CA ASP A 196 4.58 16.42 -10.45
C ASP A 196 4.08 16.15 -11.88
N ALA A 197 3.75 14.89 -12.20
CA ALA A 197 3.15 14.53 -13.48
C ALA A 197 1.75 15.14 -13.68
N ALA A 198 0.94 15.18 -12.61
CA ALA A 198 -0.37 15.82 -12.64
C ALA A 198 -0.29 17.35 -12.82
N ASP A 199 0.67 18.00 -12.15
CA ASP A 199 0.89 19.45 -12.24
C ASP A 199 1.38 19.87 -13.64
N ALA A 200 2.07 18.97 -14.36
CA ALA A 200 2.57 19.21 -15.71
C ALA A 200 1.47 19.21 -16.79
N ALA A 201 0.30 18.61 -16.53
CA ALA A 201 -0.76 18.47 -17.52
C ALA A 201 -2.18 18.56 -16.91
N LYS A 202 -2.97 19.53 -17.39
CA LYS A 202 -4.38 19.70 -16.98
C LYS A 202 -5.20 18.46 -17.31
N SER A 203 -5.53 17.71 -16.28
CA SER A 203 -6.15 16.40 -16.40
C SER A 203 -7.08 16.13 -15.21
N ALA A 204 -7.94 15.13 -15.32
CA ALA A 204 -8.90 14.80 -14.29
C ALA A 204 -9.34 13.34 -14.38
N MET A 205 -10.09 12.90 -13.37
CA MET A 205 -10.77 11.61 -13.34
C MET A 205 -12.26 11.77 -13.03
N VAL A 206 -13.08 10.92 -13.63
CA VAL A 206 -14.54 10.86 -13.43
C VAL A 206 -14.99 9.41 -13.26
N SER A 207 -15.78 9.13 -12.23
CA SER A 207 -16.46 7.84 -12.06
C SER A 207 -17.73 7.82 -12.92
N ILE A 208 -17.84 6.81 -13.78
CA ILE A 208 -19.00 6.52 -14.62
C ILE A 208 -19.79 5.40 -13.98
N ILE A 209 -21.05 5.68 -13.62
CA ILE A 209 -21.89 4.76 -12.87
C ILE A 209 -23.10 4.35 -13.71
N GLY A 210 -23.42 3.05 -13.69
CA GLY A 210 -24.59 2.47 -14.34
C GLY A 210 -24.37 1.95 -15.76
N LEU A 211 -23.13 1.98 -16.27
CA LEU A 211 -22.75 1.38 -17.54
C LEU A 211 -21.89 0.14 -17.30
N ASP A 212 -21.95 -0.84 -18.22
CA ASP A 212 -20.95 -1.90 -18.30
C ASP A 212 -19.64 -1.38 -18.93
N SER A 213 -18.54 -2.10 -18.74
CA SER A 213 -17.21 -1.68 -19.22
C SER A 213 -17.15 -1.45 -20.73
N ALA A 214 -17.88 -2.24 -21.52
CA ALA A 214 -17.93 -2.09 -22.97
C ALA A 214 -18.60 -0.77 -23.39
N LYS A 215 -19.72 -0.37 -22.76
CA LYS A 215 -20.31 0.95 -23.01
C LYS A 215 -19.42 2.08 -22.51
N VAL A 216 -18.72 1.91 -21.39
CA VAL A 216 -17.75 2.93 -20.93
C VAL A 216 -16.61 3.09 -21.93
N GLN A 217 -16.13 1.99 -22.52
CA GLN A 217 -15.12 2.06 -23.58
C GLN A 217 -15.65 2.82 -24.80
N GLN A 218 -16.84 2.49 -25.29
CA GLN A 218 -17.48 3.21 -26.40
C GLN A 218 -17.69 4.70 -26.08
N LEU A 219 -18.00 5.05 -24.83
CA LEU A 219 -18.11 6.43 -24.37
C LEU A 219 -16.74 7.15 -24.41
N CYS A 220 -15.66 6.47 -24.01
CA CYS A 220 -14.30 7.01 -24.12
C CYS A 220 -13.91 7.22 -25.59
N ASP A 221 -14.17 6.23 -26.45
CA ASP A 221 -13.87 6.30 -27.87
C ASP A 221 -14.60 7.48 -28.53
N ALA A 222 -15.90 7.63 -28.27
CA ALA A 222 -16.70 8.74 -28.78
C ALA A 222 -16.27 10.11 -28.24
N ALA A 223 -15.73 10.19 -27.01
CA ALA A 223 -15.15 11.42 -26.48
C ALA A 223 -13.79 11.73 -27.12
N ASN A 224 -12.97 10.70 -27.38
CA ASN A 224 -11.66 10.81 -28.00
C ASN A 224 -11.71 11.27 -29.46
N GLU A 225 -12.81 11.05 -30.17
CA GLU A 225 -13.04 11.57 -31.52
C GLU A 225 -13.15 13.12 -31.57
N GLU A 226 -13.49 13.76 -30.45
CA GLU A 226 -13.74 15.22 -30.38
C GLU A 226 -12.56 16.01 -29.81
N VAL A 227 -11.48 15.34 -29.42
CA VAL A 227 -10.34 15.96 -28.73
C VAL A 227 -9.01 15.57 -29.37
N ASP A 228 -7.99 16.41 -29.14
CA ASP A 228 -6.62 16.10 -29.55
C ASP A 228 -5.99 14.99 -28.68
N GLU A 229 -4.87 14.44 -29.13
CA GLU A 229 -4.13 13.38 -28.41
C GLU A 229 -3.80 13.77 -26.96
N ALA A 230 -3.48 15.04 -26.72
CA ALA A 230 -3.15 15.54 -25.39
C ALA A 230 -4.34 15.62 -24.43
N ASN A 231 -5.56 15.40 -24.93
CA ASN A 231 -6.80 15.42 -24.15
C ASN A 231 -7.54 14.08 -24.13
N LYS A 232 -7.00 13.04 -24.75
CA LYS A 232 -7.64 11.71 -24.74
C LYS A 232 -7.83 11.16 -23.34
N VAL A 233 -8.84 10.32 -23.24
CA VAL A 233 -9.27 9.62 -22.02
C VAL A 233 -9.26 8.11 -22.22
N GLN A 234 -9.13 7.39 -21.12
CA GLN A 234 -9.31 5.94 -21.07
C GLN A 234 -9.89 5.51 -19.72
N ILE A 235 -10.33 4.25 -19.64
CA ILE A 235 -10.69 3.64 -18.35
C ILE A 235 -9.41 3.44 -17.54
N ALA A 236 -9.34 4.05 -16.35
CA ALA A 236 -8.22 3.98 -15.41
C ALA A 236 -8.47 3.01 -14.25
N ASN A 237 -9.73 2.81 -13.84
CA ASN A 237 -10.05 1.84 -12.79
C ASN A 237 -11.30 1.05 -13.19
N PHE A 238 -11.13 -0.27 -13.28
CA PHE A 238 -12.23 -1.22 -13.31
C PHE A 238 -12.58 -1.55 -11.86
N LEU A 239 -13.54 -0.86 -11.25
CA LEU A 239 -13.83 -1.01 -9.81
C LEU A 239 -14.80 -2.17 -9.55
N CYS A 240 -15.97 -2.14 -10.18
CA CYS A 240 -16.97 -3.20 -10.13
C CYS A 240 -17.98 -3.03 -11.28
N PRO A 241 -18.79 -4.05 -11.63
CA PRO A 241 -19.86 -3.91 -12.60
C PRO A 241 -20.72 -2.68 -12.33
N GLY A 242 -20.86 -1.81 -13.32
CA GLY A 242 -21.60 -0.57 -13.18
C GLY A 242 -20.85 0.59 -12.52
N ASN A 243 -19.54 0.49 -12.26
CA ASN A 243 -18.72 1.59 -11.77
C ASN A 243 -17.27 1.50 -12.29
N TYR A 244 -16.91 2.45 -13.15
CA TYR A 244 -15.59 2.54 -13.78
C TYR A 244 -15.07 3.97 -13.65
N ALA A 245 -13.79 4.16 -13.35
CA ALA A 245 -13.17 5.49 -13.39
C ALA A 245 -12.54 5.72 -14.77
N VAL A 246 -12.91 6.81 -15.42
CA VAL A 246 -12.31 7.31 -16.65
C VAL A 246 -11.37 8.46 -16.30
N SER A 247 -10.24 8.52 -16.98
CA SER A 247 -9.11 9.38 -16.65
C SER A 247 -8.46 9.89 -17.94
N GLY A 248 -8.05 11.16 -17.95
CA GLY A 248 -7.37 11.78 -19.09
C GLY A 248 -7.39 13.30 -19.03
N GLY A 249 -7.15 13.95 -20.17
CA GLY A 249 -7.10 15.40 -20.23
C GLY A 249 -8.44 16.06 -19.97
N LEU A 250 -8.41 17.31 -19.49
CA LEU A 250 -9.60 17.98 -18.98
C LEU A 250 -10.74 18.05 -20.02
N LYS A 251 -10.43 18.36 -21.29
CA LYS A 251 -11.43 18.44 -22.37
C LYS A 251 -12.03 17.07 -22.70
N GLY A 252 -11.24 16.00 -22.65
CA GLY A 252 -11.75 14.65 -22.88
C GLY A 252 -12.72 14.22 -21.78
N ILE A 253 -12.42 14.58 -20.53
CA ILE A 253 -13.35 14.30 -19.42
C ILE A 253 -14.65 15.12 -19.56
N GLU A 254 -14.56 16.38 -19.96
CA GLU A 254 -15.75 17.21 -20.26
C GLU A 254 -16.60 16.59 -21.38
N ALA A 255 -15.97 16.07 -22.43
CA ALA A 255 -16.65 15.36 -23.52
C ALA A 255 -17.33 14.06 -23.03
N VAL A 256 -16.65 13.29 -22.17
CA VAL A 256 -17.24 12.11 -21.51
C VAL A 256 -18.48 12.48 -20.71
N GLU A 257 -18.42 13.54 -19.90
CA GLU A 257 -19.57 14.00 -19.10
C GLU A 257 -20.74 14.47 -19.95
N ALA A 258 -20.46 15.21 -21.03
CA ALA A 258 -21.47 15.68 -21.96
C ALA A 258 -22.20 14.51 -22.66
N LYS A 259 -21.49 13.42 -22.97
CA LYS A 259 -22.02 12.24 -23.66
C LYS A 259 -22.60 11.19 -22.73
N ALA A 260 -22.22 11.16 -21.45
CA ALA A 260 -22.58 10.08 -20.52
C ALA A 260 -24.10 9.78 -20.48
N LYS A 261 -24.94 10.82 -20.50
CA LYS A 261 -26.41 10.66 -20.48
C LYS A 261 -26.96 10.01 -21.76
N SER A 262 -26.40 10.30 -22.94
CA SER A 262 -26.87 9.68 -24.19
C SER A 262 -26.53 8.19 -24.23
N PHE A 263 -25.38 7.82 -23.66
CA PHE A 263 -24.95 6.44 -23.42
C PHE A 263 -25.70 5.72 -22.29
N LYS A 264 -26.65 6.40 -21.63
CA LYS A 264 -27.47 5.88 -20.52
C LYS A 264 -26.70 5.65 -19.21
N ALA A 265 -25.60 6.37 -18.99
CA ALA A 265 -24.99 6.40 -17.67
C ALA A 265 -26.00 6.94 -16.66
N ARG A 266 -26.05 6.31 -15.48
CA ARG A 266 -26.91 6.76 -14.38
C ARG A 266 -26.37 8.05 -13.77
N MET A 267 -25.05 8.14 -13.62
CA MET A 267 -24.39 9.27 -12.98
C MET A 267 -22.92 9.34 -13.39
N THR A 268 -22.38 10.56 -13.41
CA THR A 268 -20.95 10.86 -13.47
C THR A 268 -20.54 11.59 -12.19
N VAL A 269 -19.38 11.27 -11.62
CA VAL A 269 -18.85 11.93 -10.42
C VAL A 269 -17.37 12.24 -10.59
N ARG A 270 -17.02 13.53 -10.64
CA ARG A 270 -15.61 13.95 -10.64
C ARG A 270 -14.92 13.47 -9.36
N LEU A 271 -13.75 12.88 -9.51
CA LEU A 271 -12.96 12.41 -8.38
C LEU A 271 -12.04 13.53 -7.90
N ALA A 272 -11.94 13.70 -6.58
CA ALA A 272 -11.04 14.66 -5.94
C ALA A 272 -9.60 14.13 -5.91
N VAL A 273 -8.98 14.09 -7.09
CA VAL A 273 -7.61 13.63 -7.31
C VAL A 273 -6.85 14.64 -8.16
N ALA A 274 -5.53 14.66 -8.04
CA ALA A 274 -4.69 15.70 -8.64
C ALA A 274 -4.61 15.63 -10.17
N GLY A 275 -4.74 14.45 -10.79
CA GLY A 275 -4.61 14.31 -12.23
C GLY A 275 -5.09 12.97 -12.78
N ALA A 276 -4.80 12.72 -14.05
CA ALA A 276 -5.22 11.52 -14.78
C ALA A 276 -4.38 10.28 -14.43
N PHE A 277 -4.54 9.77 -13.22
CA PHE A 277 -3.84 8.56 -12.76
C PHE A 277 -4.22 7.34 -13.59
N HIS A 278 -3.31 6.36 -13.64
CA HIS A 278 -3.49 5.09 -14.37
C HIS A 278 -3.66 5.28 -15.88
N THR A 279 -2.96 6.28 -16.42
CA THR A 279 -2.90 6.60 -17.85
C THR A 279 -1.51 7.07 -18.26
N GLY A 280 -1.30 7.26 -19.57
CA GLY A 280 -0.06 7.83 -20.11
C GLY A 280 0.29 9.23 -19.58
N PHE A 281 -0.64 9.95 -18.95
CA PHE A 281 -0.33 11.21 -18.24
C PHE A 281 0.67 11.00 -17.09
N MET A 282 0.77 9.78 -16.55
CA MET A 282 1.71 9.45 -15.48
C MET A 282 3.07 8.96 -15.97
N GLU A 283 3.31 8.92 -17.29
CA GLU A 283 4.61 8.50 -17.85
C GLU A 283 5.81 9.26 -17.26
N PRO A 284 5.74 10.59 -16.99
CA PRO A 284 6.84 11.31 -16.35
C PRO A 284 7.24 10.76 -14.97
N ALA A 285 6.33 10.10 -14.25
CA ALA A 285 6.59 9.51 -12.94
C ALA A 285 7.34 8.17 -13.03
N VAL A 286 7.26 7.45 -14.17
CA VAL A 286 7.74 6.08 -14.31
C VAL A 286 9.25 5.98 -14.09
N SER A 287 10.04 6.82 -14.75
CA SER A 287 11.51 6.77 -14.66
C SER A 287 12.04 6.94 -13.22
N ARG A 288 11.41 7.82 -12.43
CA ARG A 288 11.73 8.01 -11.00
C ARG A 288 11.38 6.78 -10.18
N LEU A 289 10.23 6.17 -10.45
CA LEU A 289 9.80 4.95 -9.78
C LEU A 289 10.71 3.77 -10.13
N GLU A 290 11.07 3.59 -11.40
CA GLU A 290 11.99 2.55 -11.84
C GLU A 290 13.34 2.66 -11.13
N ALA A 291 13.92 3.86 -11.06
CA ALA A 291 15.19 4.09 -10.37
C ALA A 291 15.10 3.74 -8.87
N ALA A 292 14.02 4.15 -8.20
CA ALA A 292 13.82 3.83 -6.79
C ALA A 292 13.59 2.34 -6.55
N LEU A 293 12.73 1.70 -7.34
CA LEU A 293 12.47 0.27 -7.29
C LEU A 293 13.72 -0.56 -7.59
N ALA A 294 14.58 -0.11 -8.50
CA ALA A 294 15.88 -0.73 -8.76
C ALA A 294 16.76 -0.71 -7.50
N SER A 295 16.80 0.41 -6.78
CA SER A 295 17.59 0.58 -5.55
C SER A 295 17.00 -0.13 -4.32
N THR A 296 15.70 -0.44 -4.32
CA THR A 296 15.04 -1.11 -3.21
C THR A 296 15.28 -2.62 -3.21
N VAL A 297 15.56 -3.18 -2.03
CA VAL A 297 15.62 -4.63 -1.82
C VAL A 297 14.21 -5.19 -1.76
N ILE A 298 13.77 -5.77 -2.88
CA ILE A 298 12.51 -6.51 -2.98
C ILE A 298 12.80 -8.00 -2.89
N ARG A 299 12.02 -8.70 -2.08
CA ARG A 299 12.04 -10.14 -1.83
C ARG A 299 10.76 -10.77 -2.37
N SER A 300 10.79 -12.09 -2.57
CA SER A 300 9.56 -12.84 -2.80
C SER A 300 8.58 -12.60 -1.65
N PRO A 301 7.32 -12.22 -1.92
CA PRO A 301 6.28 -12.17 -0.91
C PRO A 301 6.09 -13.53 -0.24
N ARG A 302 5.70 -13.56 1.05
CA ARG A 302 5.39 -14.81 1.78
C ARG A 302 4.05 -15.43 1.36
N ILE A 303 3.13 -14.59 0.90
CA ILE A 303 1.80 -14.94 0.41
C ILE A 303 1.55 -14.21 -0.91
N PRO A 304 0.70 -14.76 -1.80
CA PRO A 304 0.34 -14.10 -3.05
C PRO A 304 -0.15 -12.67 -2.84
N VAL A 305 0.39 -11.75 -3.66
CA VAL A 305 -0.11 -10.38 -3.77
C VAL A 305 -0.65 -10.16 -5.18
N ILE A 306 -1.94 -9.86 -5.31
CA ILE A 306 -2.57 -9.71 -6.64
C ILE A 306 -2.26 -8.32 -7.22
N SER A 307 -1.56 -8.31 -8.36
CA SER A 307 -1.17 -7.11 -9.09
C SER A 307 -2.39 -6.37 -9.66
N ASN A 308 -2.36 -5.04 -9.62
CA ASN A 308 -3.39 -4.21 -10.22
C ASN A 308 -3.36 -4.19 -11.75
N VAL A 309 -2.24 -4.57 -12.37
CA VAL A 309 -2.07 -4.40 -13.82
C VAL A 309 -2.70 -5.54 -14.62
N ASP A 310 -2.53 -6.77 -14.14
CA ASP A 310 -2.94 -8.01 -14.82
C ASP A 310 -3.84 -8.90 -13.95
N ALA A 311 -4.10 -8.51 -12.69
CA ALA A 311 -4.91 -9.27 -11.74
C ALA A 311 -4.37 -10.67 -11.41
N GLU A 312 -3.05 -10.87 -11.53
CA GLU A 312 -2.36 -12.12 -11.20
C GLU A 312 -1.38 -11.94 -10.01
N PRO A 313 -1.04 -13.02 -9.29
CA PRO A 313 0.00 -12.98 -8.27
C PRO A 313 1.40 -13.09 -8.87
N HIS A 314 2.37 -12.38 -8.29
CA HIS A 314 3.77 -12.47 -8.70
C HIS A 314 4.69 -12.77 -7.52
N ALA A 315 5.64 -13.69 -7.73
CA ALA A 315 6.63 -14.08 -6.73
C ALA A 315 8.01 -13.52 -7.05
N ASP A 316 8.34 -13.39 -8.34
CA ASP A 316 9.65 -12.89 -8.77
C ASP A 316 9.82 -11.39 -8.43
N PRO A 317 10.82 -11.02 -7.62
CA PRO A 317 11.11 -9.62 -7.31
C PRO A 317 11.33 -8.73 -8.54
N ASN A 318 11.91 -9.24 -9.61
CA ASN A 318 12.15 -8.43 -10.82
C ASN A 318 10.85 -8.14 -11.56
N THR A 319 9.95 -9.12 -11.62
CA THR A 319 8.60 -8.96 -12.15
C THR A 319 7.81 -7.96 -11.32
N ILE A 320 7.85 -8.05 -9.99
CA ILE A 320 7.21 -7.09 -9.07
C ILE A 320 7.72 -5.66 -9.33
N LYS A 321 9.04 -5.44 -9.47
CA LYS A 321 9.61 -4.11 -9.77
C LYS A 321 9.02 -3.53 -11.07
N LYS A 322 8.98 -4.32 -12.14
CA LYS A 322 8.45 -3.88 -13.44
C LYS A 322 6.96 -3.55 -13.35
N ILE A 323 6.19 -4.39 -12.65
CA ILE A 323 4.75 -4.18 -12.48
C ILE A 323 4.47 -2.91 -11.69
N LEU A 324 5.16 -2.69 -10.56
CA LEU A 324 4.96 -1.50 -9.72
C LEU A 324 5.28 -0.18 -10.45
N ALA A 325 6.31 -0.17 -11.31
CA ALA A 325 6.62 0.98 -12.15
C ALA A 325 5.52 1.22 -13.21
N ARG A 326 5.09 0.16 -13.89
CA ARG A 326 4.01 0.19 -14.91
C ARG A 326 2.63 0.50 -14.33
N GLN A 327 2.42 0.25 -13.03
CA GLN A 327 1.13 0.39 -12.36
C GLN A 327 0.53 1.80 -12.46
N VAL A 328 1.36 2.85 -12.43
CA VAL A 328 0.87 4.24 -12.44
C VAL A 328 0.34 4.68 -13.81
N THR A 329 0.72 3.99 -14.89
CA THR A 329 0.26 4.25 -16.27
C THR A 329 -0.74 3.23 -16.79
N SER A 330 -0.97 2.14 -16.04
CA SER A 330 -1.87 1.05 -16.44
C SER A 330 -3.19 1.09 -15.68
N PRO A 331 -4.31 0.71 -16.32
CA PRO A 331 -5.60 0.62 -15.64
C PRO A 331 -5.58 -0.40 -14.51
N VAL A 332 -6.20 -0.04 -13.38
CA VAL A 332 -6.32 -0.93 -12.21
C VAL A 332 -7.46 -1.93 -12.42
N GLN A 333 -7.11 -3.22 -12.45
CA GLN A 333 -8.00 -4.36 -12.70
C GLN A 333 -8.72 -4.87 -11.44
N TRP A 334 -9.24 -3.95 -10.61
CA TRP A 334 -9.83 -4.31 -9.30
C TRP A 334 -11.05 -5.23 -9.41
N GLU A 335 -11.92 -4.98 -10.38
CA GLU A 335 -13.08 -5.81 -10.68
C GLU A 335 -12.64 -7.25 -10.96
N THR A 336 -11.61 -7.43 -11.79
CA THR A 336 -11.04 -8.73 -12.13
C THR A 336 -10.43 -9.38 -10.89
N THR A 337 -9.62 -8.66 -10.12
CA THR A 337 -9.04 -9.13 -8.85
C THR A 337 -10.11 -9.69 -7.92
N VAL A 338 -11.16 -8.92 -7.62
CA VAL A 338 -12.21 -9.35 -6.69
C VAL A 338 -13.01 -10.52 -7.25
N LYS A 339 -13.37 -10.51 -8.55
CA LYS A 339 -14.04 -11.66 -9.18
C LYS A 339 -13.21 -12.94 -9.07
N THR A 340 -11.91 -12.86 -9.35
CA THR A 340 -11.02 -14.01 -9.28
C THR A 340 -10.94 -14.56 -7.86
N LEU A 341 -10.82 -13.71 -6.84
CA LEU A 341 -10.81 -14.15 -5.45
C LEU A 341 -12.12 -14.86 -5.05
N LEU A 342 -13.28 -14.27 -5.38
CA LEU A 342 -14.58 -14.86 -5.09
C LEU A 342 -14.77 -16.20 -5.82
N ASN A 343 -14.44 -16.27 -7.11
CA ASN A 343 -14.55 -17.49 -7.91
C ASN A 343 -13.62 -18.61 -7.43
N ARG A 344 -12.47 -18.26 -6.84
CA ARG A 344 -11.53 -19.22 -6.23
C ARG A 344 -11.90 -19.61 -4.78
N GLY A 345 -13.03 -19.12 -4.26
CA GLY A 345 -13.60 -19.56 -2.99
C GLY A 345 -13.22 -18.71 -1.77
N LEU A 346 -12.88 -17.44 -1.95
CA LEU A 346 -12.67 -16.49 -0.85
C LEU A 346 -13.85 -16.51 0.11
N LYS A 347 -13.59 -16.79 1.39
CA LYS A 347 -14.63 -16.93 2.42
C LYS A 347 -14.78 -15.67 3.26
N LYS A 348 -13.65 -15.08 3.68
CA LYS A 348 -13.64 -13.90 4.53
C LYS A 348 -12.55 -12.93 4.12
N SER A 349 -12.84 -11.64 4.16
CA SER A 349 -11.88 -10.60 3.86
C SER A 349 -11.88 -9.49 4.91
N TYR A 350 -10.80 -8.73 4.94
CA TYR A 350 -10.64 -7.61 5.85
C TYR A 350 -10.12 -6.40 5.05
N GLU A 351 -10.77 -5.25 5.17
CA GLU A 351 -10.23 -3.98 4.66
C GLU A 351 -9.46 -3.31 5.81
N LEU A 352 -8.13 -3.15 5.66
CA LEU A 352 -7.27 -2.60 6.71
C LEU A 352 -6.76 -1.21 6.33
N GLY A 353 -7.18 -0.20 7.08
CA GLY A 353 -6.83 1.19 6.83
C GLY A 353 -8.01 2.14 6.95
N PRO A 354 -7.86 3.39 6.50
CA PRO A 354 -8.90 4.39 6.64
C PRO A 354 -10.09 4.10 5.73
N GLY A 355 -11.28 4.50 6.17
CA GLY A 355 -12.50 4.39 5.37
C GLY A 355 -13.00 2.95 5.19
N LYS A 356 -13.92 2.77 4.24
CA LYS A 356 -14.59 1.49 3.92
C LYS A 356 -14.88 1.33 2.44
N VAL A 357 -14.01 1.91 1.61
CA VAL A 357 -14.22 2.08 0.17
C VAL A 357 -14.18 0.72 -0.52
N ILE A 358 -13.20 -0.11 -0.18
CA ILE A 358 -13.07 -1.45 -0.75
C ILE A 358 -14.25 -2.33 -0.32
N ALA A 359 -14.63 -2.31 0.97
CA ALA A 359 -15.78 -3.07 1.46
C ALA A 359 -17.07 -2.69 0.70
N GLY A 360 -17.27 -1.40 0.43
CA GLY A 360 -18.37 -0.93 -0.41
C GLY A 360 -18.32 -1.46 -1.83
N ILE A 361 -17.14 -1.50 -2.45
CA ILE A 361 -16.95 -2.04 -3.81
C ILE A 361 -17.19 -3.55 -3.85
N VAL A 362 -16.59 -4.31 -2.93
CA VAL A 362 -16.74 -5.77 -2.83
C VAL A 362 -18.21 -6.16 -2.62
N LYS A 363 -18.95 -5.45 -1.75
CA LYS A 363 -20.39 -5.72 -1.55
C LYS A 363 -21.28 -5.42 -2.77
N ARG A 364 -20.79 -4.63 -3.75
CA ARG A 364 -21.47 -4.46 -5.04
C ARG A 364 -21.19 -5.62 -6.01
N MET A 365 -20.06 -6.31 -5.85
CA MET A 365 -19.71 -7.52 -6.59
C MET A 365 -20.53 -8.71 -6.09
N ASP A 366 -20.57 -8.87 -4.77
CA ASP A 366 -21.29 -9.93 -4.08
C ASP A 366 -21.89 -9.38 -2.77
N LYS A 367 -23.22 -9.34 -2.69
CA LYS A 367 -23.94 -8.85 -1.51
C LYS A 367 -23.71 -9.74 -0.28
N GLY A 368 -23.36 -11.00 -0.48
CA GLY A 368 -23.08 -11.98 0.57
C GLY A 368 -21.62 -11.98 1.03
N ALA A 369 -20.74 -11.18 0.43
CA ALA A 369 -19.32 -11.15 0.78
C ALA A 369 -19.11 -10.77 2.26
N ASP A 370 -18.42 -11.65 2.99
CA ASP A 370 -17.98 -11.39 4.36
C ASP A 370 -16.71 -10.52 4.33
N ILE A 371 -16.90 -9.25 4.66
CA ILE A 371 -15.82 -8.25 4.74
C ILE A 371 -15.97 -7.40 6.00
N GLU A 372 -14.91 -7.41 6.80
CA GLU A 372 -14.78 -6.59 8.01
C GLU A 372 -13.82 -5.43 7.77
N ASN A 373 -14.14 -4.24 8.28
CA ASN A 373 -13.23 -3.10 8.21
C ASN A 373 -12.46 -2.95 9.52
N ILE A 374 -11.15 -2.83 9.41
CA ILE A 374 -10.24 -2.58 10.51
C ILE A 374 -9.61 -1.20 10.31
N GLY A 375 -10.10 -0.21 11.05
CA GLY A 375 -9.50 1.12 11.11
C GLY A 375 -8.33 1.20 12.09
N ALA A 376 -7.55 2.27 11.94
CA ALA A 376 -6.49 2.69 12.85
C ALA A 376 -6.58 4.19 13.08
#